data_AF-A0A4Y7TEB2-F1
#
_entry.id   AF-A0A4Y7TEB2-F1
#
_cell.length_a   1.000
_cell.length_b   1.000
_cell.length_c   1.000
_cell.angle_alpha   90.00
_cell.angle_beta   90.00
_cell.angle_gamma   90.00
#
_symmetry.space_group_name_H-M   'P 1'
#
loop_
_entity.id
_entity.type
_entity.pdbx_description
1 polymer ?
#
loop_
_entity_poly.entity_id
_entity_poly.type
_entity_poly.pdbx_seq_one_letter_code
_entity_poly.pdbx_strand_id
1 'polypeptide(L)'
;MLFAVQVLIFALSTPITASFTQTTCWGSNCIQQNSEGTWCYIPAAGATRATTCTGTSIDWANVLEKHLQQGLSIAYYNGAGDTFAGGADLAIGDNPGVMRLCMSGQSGDGNYQTTCVNVNADNQIPTTGGCTVIRAQAEVSDGCYDPKMNVPDALTASITPPPGVTITRPASTAITTSIVYVTQTQASSASSLHTLSLVALISSMATLLFRIVPTV
;
A
#
# COMPACT_ATOMS: atom_id res chain seq x y z
N MET A 1 21.75 38.01 -13.53
CA MET A 1 22.30 37.20 -12.42
C MET A 1 21.23 36.51 -11.56
N LEU A 2 19.98 36.98 -11.48
CA LEU A 2 18.93 36.33 -10.68
C LEU A 2 18.49 34.93 -11.18
N PHE A 3 18.46 34.69 -12.50
CA PHE A 3 18.00 33.40 -13.06
C PHE A 3 18.95 32.22 -12.84
N ALA A 4 20.25 32.47 -12.57
CA ALA A 4 21.22 31.39 -12.33
C ALA A 4 21.08 30.79 -10.92
N VAL A 5 20.49 31.52 -9.97
CA VAL A 5 20.32 31.07 -8.58
C VAL A 5 19.09 30.16 -8.44
N GLN A 6 18.04 30.35 -9.25
CA GLN A 6 16.84 29.51 -9.21
C GLN A 6 17.08 28.07 -9.68
N VAL A 7 18.00 27.85 -10.63
CA VAL A 7 18.28 26.50 -11.19
C VAL A 7 19.11 25.64 -10.23
N LEU A 8 19.92 26.25 -9.36
CA LEU A 8 20.77 25.51 -8.41
C LEU A 8 19.98 24.93 -7.23
N ILE A 9 18.82 25.52 -6.87
CA ILE A 9 18.00 25.05 -5.74
C ILE A 9 17.25 23.76 -6.08
N PHE A 10 16.89 23.51 -7.34
CA PHE A 10 16.25 22.26 -7.76
C PHE A 10 17.21 21.07 -7.87
N ALA A 11 18.52 21.29 -7.87
CA ALA A 11 19.52 20.22 -8.00
C ALA A 11 19.95 19.60 -6.65
N LEU A 12 19.52 20.16 -5.51
CA LEU A 12 19.94 19.74 -4.17
C LEU A 12 18.82 19.10 -3.33
N SER A 13 17.61 18.95 -3.88
CA SER A 13 16.59 18.09 -3.28
C SER A 13 16.90 16.64 -3.61
N THR A 14 17.93 16.07 -2.97
CA THR A 14 18.01 14.61 -2.89
C THR A 14 16.75 14.15 -2.17
N PRO A 15 15.88 13.35 -2.78
CA PRO A 15 14.74 12.81 -2.07
C PRO A 15 15.30 12.01 -0.90
N ILE A 16 15.03 12.48 0.32
CA ILE A 16 15.28 11.72 1.54
C ILE A 16 14.28 10.57 1.47
N THR A 17 14.67 9.49 0.81
CA THR A 17 13.95 8.23 0.81
C THR A 17 14.61 7.40 1.87
N ALA A 18 13.97 7.33 3.02
CA ALA A 18 14.30 6.31 3.99
C ALA A 18 13.07 5.43 4.07
N SER A 19 13.24 4.18 3.69
CA SER A 19 12.18 3.32 3.17
C SER A 19 12.74 1.92 3.11
N PHE A 20 11.93 0.93 2.79
CA PHE A 20 12.49 -0.29 2.22
C PHE A 20 13.48 0.08 1.10
N THR A 21 14.69 -0.47 1.15
CA THR A 21 15.77 -0.19 0.17
C THR A 21 16.16 -1.43 -0.62
N GLN A 22 15.72 -2.60 -0.15
CA GLN A 22 15.98 -3.88 -0.77
C GLN A 22 14.84 -4.84 -0.53
N THR A 23 14.70 -5.82 -1.42
CA THR A 23 13.80 -6.95 -1.19
C THR A 23 14.13 -7.62 0.14
N THR A 24 13.11 -7.76 0.98
CA THR A 24 13.23 -8.30 2.34
C THR A 24 12.26 -9.46 2.49
N CYS A 25 12.77 -10.66 2.75
CA CYS A 25 11.94 -11.86 2.87
C CYS A 25 12.15 -12.57 4.22
N TRP A 26 11.08 -13.16 4.74
CA TRP A 26 11.09 -14.02 5.92
C TRP A 26 10.23 -15.26 5.65
N GLY A 27 10.89 -16.42 5.58
CA GLY A 27 10.25 -17.63 5.07
C GLY A 27 9.82 -17.43 3.60
N SER A 28 8.53 -17.61 3.32
CA SER A 28 7.94 -17.43 1.99
C SER A 28 7.19 -16.10 1.83
N ASN A 29 7.28 -15.20 2.81
CA ASN A 29 6.73 -13.86 2.73
C ASN A 29 7.83 -12.89 2.31
N CYS A 30 7.50 -11.92 1.47
CA CYS A 30 8.47 -10.94 0.97
C CYS A 30 7.87 -9.54 0.89
N ILE A 31 8.72 -8.52 1.05
CA ILE A 31 8.46 -7.14 0.66
C ILE A 31 9.37 -6.85 -0.52
N GLN A 32 8.79 -6.51 -1.67
CA GLN A 32 9.53 -6.28 -2.91
C GLN A 32 8.87 -5.20 -3.76
N GLN A 33 9.63 -4.56 -4.65
CA GLN A 33 9.08 -3.57 -5.57
C GLN A 33 8.27 -4.24 -6.70
N ASN A 34 7.12 -3.66 -7.03
CA ASN A 34 6.38 -3.99 -8.26
C ASN A 34 7.02 -3.31 -9.49
N SER A 35 6.41 -3.48 -10.67
CA SER A 35 6.91 -2.88 -11.92
C SER A 35 6.88 -1.35 -11.96
N GLU A 36 6.17 -0.71 -11.04
CA GLU A 36 6.05 0.75 -10.89
C GLU A 36 7.02 1.30 -9.84
N GLY A 37 7.80 0.43 -9.16
CA GLY A 37 8.73 0.81 -8.11
C GLY A 37 8.11 0.92 -6.71
N THR A 38 6.82 0.61 -6.55
CA THR A 38 6.14 0.59 -5.25
C THR A 38 6.51 -0.65 -4.47
N TRP A 39 6.84 -0.50 -3.19
CA TRP A 39 7.07 -1.62 -2.27
C TRP A 39 5.76 -2.30 -1.89
N CYS A 40 5.69 -3.61 -2.15
CA CYS A 40 4.50 -4.42 -1.95
C CYS A 40 4.81 -5.66 -1.12
N TYR A 41 3.87 -6.01 -0.25
CA TYR A 41 3.90 -7.24 0.52
C TYR A 41 3.34 -8.41 -0.29
N ILE A 42 4.14 -9.46 -0.45
CA ILE A 42 3.82 -10.70 -1.13
C ILE A 42 3.75 -11.81 -0.07
N PRO A 43 2.55 -12.18 0.39
CA PRO A 43 2.40 -13.21 1.40
C PRO A 43 2.66 -14.60 0.85
N ALA A 44 3.05 -15.50 1.74
CA ALA A 44 3.14 -16.93 1.47
C ALA A 44 1.75 -17.53 1.18
N ALA A 45 1.68 -18.39 0.15
CA ALA A 45 0.47 -19.15 -0.16
C ALA A 45 0.11 -20.12 0.98
N GLY A 46 -1.19 -20.28 1.25
CA GLY A 46 -1.71 -21.26 2.21
C GLY A 46 -1.32 -21.07 3.69
N ALA A 47 -0.74 -19.94 4.11
CA ALA A 47 -0.07 -19.83 5.41
C ALA A 47 -0.99 -19.63 6.63
N THR A 48 -2.19 -19.05 6.49
CA THR A 48 -3.01 -18.63 7.66
C THR A 48 -4.50 -18.86 7.45
N ARG A 49 -5.23 -19.15 8.54
CA ARG A 49 -6.72 -19.26 8.56
C ARG A 49 -7.40 -18.33 9.57
N ALA A 50 -6.63 -17.64 10.42
CA ALA A 50 -7.18 -16.73 11.40
C ALA A 50 -7.78 -15.49 10.73
N THR A 51 -8.96 -15.06 11.16
CA THR A 51 -9.62 -13.83 10.67
C THR A 51 -9.43 -12.64 11.62
N THR A 52 -8.97 -12.90 12.84
CA THR A 52 -8.77 -11.89 13.90
C THR A 52 -7.53 -12.23 14.73
N CYS A 53 -6.95 -11.21 15.35
CA CYS A 53 -5.89 -11.38 16.33
C CYS A 53 -6.48 -11.83 17.66
N THR A 54 -6.00 -12.95 18.22
CA THR A 54 -6.50 -13.52 19.48
C THR A 54 -5.35 -14.00 20.37
N GLY A 55 -5.66 -14.30 21.64
CA GLY A 55 -4.68 -14.82 22.59
C GLY A 55 -3.53 -13.84 22.83
N THR A 56 -2.30 -14.33 22.69
CA THR A 56 -1.06 -13.52 22.86
C THR A 56 -0.88 -12.43 21.80
N SER A 57 -1.69 -12.45 20.74
CA SER A 57 -1.64 -11.46 19.66
C SER A 57 -2.74 -10.40 19.78
N ILE A 58 -3.53 -10.37 20.85
CA ILE A 58 -4.66 -9.46 20.99
C ILE A 58 -4.27 -7.98 20.92
N ASP A 59 -3.04 -7.64 21.36
CA ASP A 59 -2.51 -6.27 21.32
C ASP A 59 -2.37 -5.69 19.92
N TRP A 60 -2.44 -6.55 18.89
CA TRP A 60 -2.38 -6.19 17.47
C TRP A 60 -3.75 -5.91 16.85
N ALA A 61 -4.85 -6.28 17.52
CA ALA A 61 -6.18 -6.19 16.93
C ALA A 61 -6.51 -4.74 16.51
N ASN A 62 -6.20 -3.76 17.37
CA ASN A 62 -6.51 -2.36 17.10
C ASN A 62 -5.72 -1.78 15.92
N VAL A 63 -4.40 -2.00 15.88
CA VAL A 63 -3.57 -1.52 14.77
C VAL A 63 -3.92 -2.22 13.46
N LEU A 64 -4.28 -3.49 13.52
CA LEU A 64 -4.71 -4.25 12.35
C LEU A 64 -6.00 -3.66 11.75
N GLU A 65 -7.02 -3.38 12.56
CA GLU A 65 -8.25 -2.75 12.04
C GLU A 65 -7.98 -1.36 11.46
N LYS A 66 -7.11 -0.56 12.09
CA LYS A 66 -6.69 0.75 11.53
C LYS A 66 -5.99 0.58 10.19
N HIS A 67 -5.11 -0.41 10.07
CA HIS A 67 -4.44 -0.72 8.82
C HIS A 67 -5.42 -1.11 7.71
N LEU A 68 -6.40 -1.95 8.04
CA LEU A 68 -7.41 -2.41 7.10
C LEU A 68 -8.32 -1.29 6.54
N GLN A 69 -8.35 -0.11 7.18
CA GLN A 69 -9.19 1.04 6.81
C GLN A 69 -8.45 2.17 6.04
N GLN A 70 -7.12 2.19 6.01
CA GLN A 70 -6.35 3.37 5.56
C GLN A 70 -5.94 3.39 4.08
N GLY A 71 -6.01 2.27 3.37
CA GLY A 71 -5.75 2.22 1.93
C GLY A 71 -4.30 2.11 1.46
N LEU A 72 -3.29 2.06 2.36
CA LEU A 72 -1.91 1.72 1.99
C LEU A 72 -1.60 0.28 2.40
N SER A 73 -1.01 -0.50 1.49
CA SER A 73 -0.68 -1.91 1.70
C SER A 73 0.43 -2.10 2.74
N ILE A 74 1.30 -1.10 2.93
CA ILE A 74 2.37 -1.11 3.94
C ILE A 74 2.30 0.19 4.73
N ALA A 75 2.22 0.08 6.05
CA ALA A 75 2.26 1.24 6.94
C ALA A 75 2.85 0.94 8.31
N TYR A 76 3.47 1.98 8.86
CA TYR A 76 4.02 2.00 10.19
C TYR A 76 3.09 2.73 11.16
N TYR A 77 3.10 2.27 12.40
CA TYR A 77 2.32 2.81 13.50
C TYR A 77 3.17 2.91 14.76
N ASN A 78 2.91 3.92 15.58
CA ASN A 78 3.48 4.02 16.92
C ASN A 78 2.80 3.01 17.85
N GLY A 79 3.56 2.12 18.49
CA GLY A 79 3.04 1.07 19.36
C GLY A 79 2.41 1.54 20.66
N ALA A 80 2.59 2.79 21.08
CA ALA A 80 1.96 3.35 22.29
C ALA A 80 0.50 3.78 22.06
N GLY A 81 0.07 3.99 20.80
CA GLY A 81 -1.28 4.49 20.49
C GLY A 81 -1.87 4.01 19.16
N ASP A 82 -1.18 3.11 18.47
CA ASP A 82 -1.52 2.63 17.13
C ASP A 82 -1.78 3.80 16.15
N THR A 83 -1.05 4.90 16.29
CA THR A 83 -1.20 6.08 15.43
C THR A 83 -0.35 5.90 14.19
N PHE A 84 -0.93 6.20 13.02
CA PHE A 84 -0.21 6.16 11.75
C PHE A 84 1.05 7.03 11.82
N ALA A 85 2.18 6.45 11.43
CA ALA A 85 3.49 7.08 11.46
C ALA A 85 4.07 7.33 10.06
N GLY A 86 3.66 6.54 9.06
CA GLY A 86 4.12 6.68 7.68
C GLY A 86 3.86 5.43 6.84
N GLY A 87 4.10 5.54 5.53
CA GLY A 87 3.97 4.43 4.58
C GLY A 87 5.26 3.61 4.46
N ALA A 88 5.42 2.89 3.34
CA ALA A 88 6.63 2.13 3.03
C ALA A 88 7.92 2.99 2.94
N ASP A 89 7.75 4.31 2.86
CA ASP A 89 8.76 5.36 2.76
C ASP A 89 9.09 6.03 4.10
N LEU A 90 8.74 5.40 5.22
CA LEU A 90 9.15 5.87 6.54
C LEU A 90 10.54 5.32 6.92
N ALA A 91 11.44 6.22 7.28
CA ALA A 91 12.72 5.92 7.94
C ALA A 91 12.50 5.37 9.36
N ILE A 92 13.09 4.24 9.70
CA ILE A 92 13.22 3.83 11.10
C ILE A 92 14.58 4.33 11.64
N GLY A 93 14.57 5.37 12.48
CA GLY A 93 15.77 5.87 13.15
C GLY A 93 16.30 4.91 14.22
N ASP A 94 17.49 5.19 14.76
CA ASP A 94 18.24 4.30 15.68
C ASP A 94 17.50 3.92 16.98
N ASN A 95 16.49 4.69 17.40
CA ASN A 95 15.73 4.46 18.63
C ASN A 95 14.25 4.82 18.42
N PRO A 96 13.50 4.02 17.66
CA PRO A 96 12.17 4.39 17.22
C PRO A 96 11.10 4.11 18.30
N GLY A 97 11.50 3.55 19.45
CA GLY A 97 10.59 3.01 20.44
C GLY A 97 9.92 1.72 19.93
N VAL A 98 8.66 1.52 20.29
CA VAL A 98 7.87 0.40 19.74
C VAL A 98 7.26 0.86 18.43
N MET A 99 7.80 0.40 17.31
CA MET A 99 7.20 0.61 15.98
C MET A 99 6.52 -0.67 15.51
N ARG A 100 5.30 -0.50 15.01
CA ARG A 100 4.47 -1.56 14.48
C ARG A 100 4.39 -1.40 12.97
N LEU A 101 4.79 -2.42 12.22
CA LEU A 101 4.63 -2.49 10.77
C LEU A 101 3.44 -3.38 10.46
N CYS A 102 2.44 -2.85 9.78
CA CYS A 102 1.36 -3.64 9.20
C CYS A 102 1.49 -3.66 7.68
N MET A 103 1.27 -4.84 7.11
CA MET A 103 1.42 -5.13 5.70
C MET A 103 0.24 -5.97 5.24
N SER A 104 -0.32 -5.67 4.08
CA SER A 104 -1.39 -6.45 3.46
C SER A 104 -1.08 -6.70 2.00
N GLY A 105 -1.52 -7.83 1.48
CA GLY A 105 -1.14 -8.29 0.15
C GLY A 105 -1.97 -9.47 -0.33
N GLN A 106 -1.80 -9.79 -1.61
CA GLN A 106 -2.39 -10.98 -2.24
C GLN A 106 -1.30 -11.98 -2.58
N SER A 107 -1.50 -13.23 -2.17
CA SER A 107 -0.60 -14.34 -2.45
C SER A 107 -0.78 -14.83 -3.90
N GLY A 108 0.18 -15.60 -4.41
CA GLY A 108 0.08 -16.21 -5.74
C GLY A 108 -1.09 -17.20 -5.92
N ASP A 109 -1.70 -17.66 -4.82
CA ASP A 109 -2.94 -18.45 -4.82
C ASP A 109 -4.23 -17.61 -4.83
N GLY A 110 -4.11 -16.28 -4.87
CA GLY A 110 -5.22 -15.33 -4.86
C GLY A 110 -5.78 -15.00 -3.47
N ASN A 111 -5.32 -15.66 -2.39
CA ASN A 111 -5.76 -15.35 -1.04
C ASN A 111 -5.10 -14.07 -0.51
N TYR A 112 -5.87 -13.29 0.24
CA TYR A 112 -5.37 -12.10 0.90
C TYR A 112 -4.84 -12.41 2.29
N GLN A 113 -3.82 -11.66 2.69
CA GLN A 113 -3.25 -11.74 4.03
C GLN A 113 -2.84 -10.36 4.51
N THR A 114 -3.09 -10.09 5.78
CA THR A 114 -2.58 -8.93 6.50
C THR A 114 -1.77 -9.40 7.69
N THR A 115 -0.56 -8.86 7.86
CA THR A 115 0.36 -9.16 8.95
C THR A 115 0.80 -7.87 9.63
N CYS A 116 0.72 -7.83 10.96
CA CYS A 116 1.28 -6.76 11.78
C CYS A 116 2.36 -7.32 12.72
N VAL A 117 3.53 -6.69 12.75
CA VAL A 117 4.71 -7.10 13.54
C VAL A 117 5.40 -5.88 14.15
N ASN A 118 6.22 -6.10 15.19
CA ASN A 118 7.10 -5.05 15.70
C ASN A 118 8.35 -4.99 14.84
N VAL A 119 8.87 -3.80 14.59
CA VAL A 119 10.09 -3.58 13.82
C VAL A 119 10.99 -2.60 14.54
N ASN A 120 12.30 -2.77 14.39
CA ASN A 120 13.32 -1.98 15.08
C ASN A 120 14.33 -1.34 14.13
N ALA A 121 14.33 -1.71 12.85
CA ALA A 121 15.22 -1.18 11.83
C ALA A 121 14.63 -1.39 10.43
N ASP A 122 15.09 -0.60 9.47
CA ASP A 122 14.74 -0.75 8.06
C ASP A 122 15.13 -2.15 7.55
N ASN A 123 14.30 -2.73 6.67
CA ASN A 123 14.51 -4.05 6.07
C ASN A 123 14.66 -5.20 7.09
N GLN A 124 14.27 -5.01 8.35
CA GLN A 124 14.32 -6.05 9.38
C GLN A 124 12.91 -6.43 9.83
N ILE A 125 12.45 -7.60 9.40
CA ILE A 125 11.15 -8.17 9.78
C ILE A 125 11.37 -9.35 10.73
N PRO A 126 10.85 -9.33 11.97
CA PRO A 126 11.02 -10.46 12.87
C PRO A 126 10.21 -11.67 12.38
N THR A 127 10.75 -12.87 12.63
CA THR A 127 10.07 -14.14 12.31
C THR A 127 9.10 -14.60 13.40
N THR A 128 9.09 -13.93 14.55
CA THR A 128 8.28 -14.31 15.72
C THR A 128 7.55 -13.11 16.31
N GLY A 129 6.36 -13.36 16.85
CA GLY A 129 5.48 -12.31 17.37
C GLY A 129 4.68 -11.63 16.26
N GLY A 130 3.68 -10.85 16.66
CA GLY A 130 2.76 -10.20 15.74
C GLY A 130 1.40 -10.89 15.61
N CYS A 131 0.68 -10.50 14.57
CA CYS A 131 -0.61 -11.07 14.18
C CYS A 131 -0.71 -11.15 12.66
N THR A 132 -1.12 -12.30 12.16
CA THR A 132 -1.42 -12.51 10.74
C THR A 132 -2.87 -12.98 10.59
N VAL A 133 -3.61 -12.39 9.66
CA VAL A 133 -5.00 -12.74 9.36
C VAL A 133 -5.25 -12.84 7.85
N ILE A 134 -6.27 -13.59 7.46
CA ILE A 134 -6.75 -13.71 6.08
C ILE A 134 -7.75 -12.61 5.71
N ARG A 135 -7.32 -11.35 5.78
CA ARG A 135 -8.13 -10.19 5.42
C ARG A 135 -7.37 -9.26 4.48
N ALA A 136 -8.11 -8.65 3.56
CA ALA A 136 -7.67 -7.57 2.68
C ALA A 136 -8.15 -6.23 3.23
N GLN A 137 -7.48 -5.15 2.84
CA GLN A 137 -8.06 -3.81 2.92
C GLN A 137 -9.30 -3.71 2.01
N ALA A 138 -10.22 -2.81 2.34
CA ALA A 138 -11.36 -2.52 1.48
C ALA A 138 -10.94 -1.81 0.18
N GLU A 139 -9.92 -0.96 0.27
CA GLU A 139 -9.34 -0.21 -0.83
C GLU A 139 -7.82 -0.24 -0.69
N VAL A 140 -7.10 -0.23 -1.81
CA VAL A 140 -5.62 -0.20 -1.86
C VAL A 140 -5.22 0.79 -2.93
N SER A 141 -4.54 1.85 -2.54
CA SER A 141 -4.25 3.00 -3.39
C SER A 141 -2.83 2.99 -3.97
N ASP A 142 -1.96 2.13 -3.46
CA ASP A 142 -0.55 2.05 -3.85
C ASP A 142 -0.27 1.06 -5.00
N GLY A 143 -1.31 0.40 -5.52
CA GLY A 143 -1.20 -0.50 -6.67
C GLY A 143 -0.56 -1.85 -6.35
N CYS A 144 -0.44 -2.23 -5.07
CA CYS A 144 0.19 -3.49 -4.68
C CYS A 144 -0.68 -4.73 -4.91
N TYR A 145 -1.98 -4.61 -4.76
CA TYR A 145 -2.95 -5.64 -5.11
C TYR A 145 -4.31 -5.00 -5.36
N ASP A 146 -5.16 -5.69 -6.11
CA ASP A 146 -6.54 -5.29 -6.30
C ASP A 146 -7.35 -5.94 -5.17
N PRO A 147 -7.95 -5.16 -4.24
CA PRO A 147 -8.87 -5.69 -3.25
C PRO A 147 -10.19 -6.06 -3.94
N LYS A 148 -10.14 -7.04 -4.85
CA LYS A 148 -11.35 -7.72 -5.29
C LYS A 148 -11.80 -8.52 -4.11
N MET A 149 -12.60 -7.88 -3.26
CA MET A 149 -13.63 -8.58 -2.52
C MET A 149 -14.56 -9.19 -3.56
N ASN A 150 -14.12 -10.30 -4.16
CA ASN A 150 -15.03 -11.36 -4.51
C ASN A 150 -15.54 -11.90 -3.16
N VAL A 151 -16.35 -11.10 -2.45
CA VAL A 151 -17.38 -11.67 -1.61
C VAL A 151 -18.19 -12.42 -2.65
N PRO A 152 -18.11 -13.76 -2.70
CA PRO A 152 -19.14 -14.45 -3.44
C PRO A 152 -20.43 -13.93 -2.81
N ASP A 153 -21.36 -13.47 -3.63
CA ASP A 153 -22.75 -13.17 -3.25
C ASP A 153 -23.48 -14.41 -2.67
N ALA A 154 -22.73 -15.39 -2.15
CA ALA A 154 -23.15 -16.60 -1.50
C ALA A 154 -23.53 -16.32 -0.04
N LEU A 155 -24.49 -15.43 0.16
CA LEU A 155 -25.43 -15.47 1.28
C LEU A 155 -26.77 -14.83 0.90
N THR A 156 -27.22 -14.96 -0.36
CA THR A 156 -28.63 -15.32 -0.55
C THR A 156 -28.79 -16.79 -0.19
N ALA A 157 -28.68 -17.09 1.10
CA ALA A 157 -29.26 -18.32 1.61
C ALA A 157 -30.76 -18.23 1.30
N SER A 158 -31.20 -18.96 0.29
CA SER A 158 -32.62 -19.23 0.09
C SER A 158 -33.07 -20.01 1.32
N ILE A 159 -33.57 -19.28 2.31
CA ILE A 159 -34.20 -19.85 3.50
C ILE A 159 -35.44 -20.55 2.95
N THR A 160 -35.32 -21.84 2.61
CA THR A 160 -36.50 -22.66 2.32
C THR A 160 -37.18 -22.85 3.67
N PRO A 161 -38.37 -22.26 3.91
CA PRO A 161 -39.03 -22.41 5.19
C PRO A 161 -39.36 -23.90 5.40
N PRO A 162 -39.33 -24.40 6.64
CA PRO A 162 -39.89 -25.71 6.95
C PRO A 162 -41.35 -25.80 6.46
N PRO A 163 -41.82 -26.98 6.03
CA PRO A 163 -43.23 -27.16 5.66
C PRO A 163 -44.11 -26.80 6.86
N GLY A 164 -44.92 -25.75 6.74
CA GLY A 164 -45.91 -25.36 7.75
C GLY A 164 -45.81 -23.96 8.33
N VAL A 165 -44.82 -23.14 7.93
CA VAL A 165 -44.78 -21.72 8.33
C VAL A 165 -45.31 -20.83 7.21
N THR A 166 -46.59 -20.45 7.32
CA THR A 166 -47.18 -19.39 6.50
C THR A 166 -46.68 -18.03 7.02
N ILE A 167 -45.63 -17.48 6.39
CA ILE A 167 -45.24 -16.08 6.63
C ILE A 167 -46.10 -15.20 5.74
N THR A 168 -47.11 -14.56 6.33
CA THR A 168 -47.90 -13.53 5.66
C THR A 168 -47.01 -12.29 5.50
N ARG A 169 -46.42 -12.13 4.31
CA ARG A 169 -45.63 -10.95 3.95
C ARG A 169 -46.56 -9.72 3.96
N PRO A 170 -46.36 -8.70 4.81
CA PRO A 170 -47.03 -7.42 4.61
C PRO A 170 -46.61 -6.88 3.24
N ALA A 171 -47.57 -6.41 2.46
CA ALA A 171 -47.31 -5.77 1.18
C ALA A 171 -46.40 -4.56 1.41
N SER A 172 -45.11 -4.75 1.16
CA SER A 172 -44.13 -3.68 1.21
C SER A 172 -44.46 -2.72 0.10
N THR A 173 -44.89 -1.52 0.47
CA THR A 173 -44.87 -0.32 -0.34
C THR A 173 -43.56 -0.29 -1.11
N ALA A 174 -43.65 -0.13 -2.43
CA ALA A 174 -42.49 0.10 -3.28
C ALA A 174 -41.79 1.36 -2.76
N ILE A 175 -40.71 1.17 -1.99
CA ILE A 175 -39.71 2.22 -1.86
C ILE A 175 -39.00 2.20 -3.19
N THR A 176 -39.41 3.11 -4.07
CA THR A 176 -38.66 3.51 -5.25
C THR A 176 -37.35 4.10 -4.74
N THR A 177 -36.37 3.23 -4.46
CA THR A 177 -34.98 3.64 -4.37
C THR A 177 -34.60 3.98 -5.80
N SER A 178 -34.59 5.28 -6.11
CA SER A 178 -33.96 5.80 -7.32
C SER A 178 -32.49 5.38 -7.26
N ILE A 179 -32.15 4.28 -7.92
CA ILE A 179 -30.76 3.91 -8.19
C ILE A 179 -30.28 4.98 -9.16
N VAL A 180 -29.66 6.02 -8.63
CA VAL A 180 -28.82 6.91 -9.43
C VAL A 180 -27.63 6.06 -9.84
N TYR A 181 -27.71 5.47 -11.03
CA TYR A 181 -26.54 4.98 -11.73
C TYR A 181 -25.67 6.21 -12.01
N VAL A 182 -24.78 6.54 -11.09
CA VAL A 182 -23.63 7.38 -11.42
C VAL A 182 -22.75 6.52 -12.31
N THR A 183 -23.00 6.59 -13.61
CA THR A 183 -22.05 6.18 -14.62
C THR A 183 -20.88 7.14 -14.48
N GLN A 184 -19.90 6.76 -13.68
CA GLN A 184 -18.64 7.47 -13.63
C GLN A 184 -17.95 7.16 -14.96
N THR A 185 -18.10 8.08 -15.92
CA THR A 185 -17.32 8.09 -17.14
C THR A 185 -15.86 8.24 -16.72
N GLN A 186 -15.17 7.11 -16.58
CA GLN A 186 -13.75 7.07 -16.30
C GLN A 186 -13.06 7.68 -17.52
N ALA A 187 -12.75 8.96 -17.44
CA ALA A 187 -11.88 9.63 -18.38
C ALA A 187 -10.50 8.95 -18.25
N SER A 188 -10.27 7.98 -19.11
CA SER A 188 -8.95 7.43 -19.36
C SER A 188 -8.13 8.56 -19.98
N SER A 189 -7.48 9.35 -19.13
CA SER A 189 -6.47 10.31 -19.54
C SER A 189 -5.25 9.52 -19.99
N ALA A 190 -5.29 9.07 -21.24
CA ALA A 190 -4.11 8.62 -21.97
C ALA A 190 -3.18 9.84 -22.13
N SER A 191 -2.27 10.00 -21.17
CA SER A 191 -1.17 10.96 -21.27
C SER A 191 -0.08 10.32 -22.11
N SER A 192 -0.29 10.33 -23.43
CA SER A 192 0.76 10.05 -24.41
C SER A 192 1.65 11.29 -24.58
N LEU A 193 2.92 11.04 -24.89
CA LEU A 193 3.94 11.97 -25.38
C LEU A 193 4.61 12.91 -24.36
N HIS A 194 5.79 12.48 -23.87
CA HIS A 194 7.00 13.31 -23.88
C HIS A 194 8.26 12.46 -24.15
N THR A 195 8.34 11.84 -25.33
CA THR A 195 9.62 11.62 -26.01
C THR A 195 10.09 12.96 -26.59
N LEU A 196 10.86 13.74 -25.83
CA LEU A 196 11.60 14.89 -26.35
C LEU A 196 13.00 14.95 -25.72
N SER A 197 13.96 14.47 -26.53
CA SER A 197 15.29 15.04 -26.71
C SER A 197 16.23 15.14 -25.51
N LEU A 198 16.87 14.00 -25.17
CA LEU A 198 18.12 13.98 -24.41
C LEU A 198 19.37 14.12 -25.33
N VAL A 199 19.25 14.81 -26.47
CA VAL A 199 20.37 15.04 -27.40
C VAL A 199 20.84 16.51 -27.38
N ALA A 200 20.13 17.42 -26.72
CA ALA A 200 20.49 18.85 -26.68
C ALA A 200 21.45 19.26 -25.54
N LEU A 201 21.74 18.39 -24.56
CA LEU A 201 22.57 18.75 -23.39
C LEU A 201 24.08 18.52 -23.57
N ILE A 202 24.52 17.83 -24.62
CA ILE A 202 25.96 17.58 -24.85
C ILE A 202 26.62 18.75 -25.63
N SER A 203 25.85 19.65 -26.26
CA SER A 203 26.40 20.77 -27.04
C SER A 203 26.87 21.97 -26.18
N SER A 204 26.35 22.13 -24.95
CA SER A 204 26.63 23.34 -24.15
C SER A 204 27.88 23.25 -23.26
N MET A 205 28.44 22.05 -23.02
CA MET A 205 29.70 21.91 -22.27
C MET A 205 30.96 22.07 -23.14
N ALA A 206 30.84 22.01 -24.47
CA ALA A 206 31.99 22.18 -25.36
C ALA A 206 32.43 23.64 -25.53
N THR A 207 31.56 24.62 -25.26
CA THR A 207 31.89 26.05 -25.43
C THR A 207 32.50 26.70 -24.20
N LEU A 208 32.44 26.05 -23.02
CA LEU A 208 32.99 26.60 -21.78
C LEU A 208 34.45 26.17 -21.51
N LEU A 209 35.01 25.26 -22.31
CA LEU A 209 36.40 24.80 -22.18
C LEU A 209 37.41 25.56 -23.06
N PHE A 210 36.98 26.50 -23.91
CA PHE A 210 37.87 27.24 -24.83
C PHE A 210 38.24 28.67 -24.40
N ARG A 211 37.95 29.10 -23.16
CA ARG A 211 38.31 30.46 -22.68
C ARG A 211 39.38 30.53 -21.59
N ILE A 212 40.13 29.46 -21.35
CA ILE A 212 41.28 29.50 -20.42
C ILE A 212 42.58 29.20 -21.19
N VAL A 213 43.00 30.16 -22.01
CA VAL A 213 44.42 30.27 -22.42
C VAL A 213 44.85 31.71 -22.16
N PRO A 214 45.52 32.00 -21.03
CA PRO A 214 46.24 33.26 -20.89
C PRO A 214 47.53 33.17 -21.70
N THR A 215 47.66 34.04 -22.70
CA THR A 215 48.92 34.37 -23.37
C THR A 215 49.86 35.06 -22.38
N VAL A 216 51.05 34.48 -22.17
CA VAL A 216 52.24 35.16 -21.69
C VAL A 216 53.38 34.82 -22.63
#